data_AF-A0A0F4JS68-F1
#
_entry.id   AF-A0A0F4JS68-F1
#
_cell.length_a   1.000
_cell.length_b   1.000
_cell.length_c   1.000
_cell.angle_alpha   90.00
_cell.angle_beta   90.00
_cell.angle_gamma   90.00
#
_symmetry.space_group_name_H-M   'P 1'
#
loop_
_entity.id
_entity.type
_entity.pdbx_description
1 polymer ?
#
loop_
_entity_poly.entity_id
_entity_poly.type
_entity_poly.pdbx_seq_one_letter_code
_entity_poly.pdbx_strand_id
1 'polypeptide(L)'
;MTLPSQRLGTGPGGELAEPGFWQRPPADRLAAFARLRALNSPVFVPEGGGRGGGHWALVRHADVQEASRLPKVFASAPGVTTPEPARWVRALFGDSMVNLDGPDHAQLRKIVQRAFTPRLLAAAEQDIHAVAARIVDDVLERRPDEFVSAVSSRLPLEVICNMMGIPERYRAEIADRVNHASENIGVERGLASRLRMPGRGLRALARMQRMVAGIGRERRRNPSDDLISALVCANVDGQALGARQLGAFFSLLMVAGVETTRNAITHGLTLLTDFPAQRDLLLSDFEKYADGAVDET
;
A
#
# COMPACT_ATOMS: atom_id res chain seq x y z
N MET A 1 4.92 -7.51 -38.00
CA MET A 1 5.54 -8.82 -37.73
C MET A 1 5.63 -8.98 -36.23
N THR A 2 4.57 -9.55 -35.66
CA THR A 2 4.37 -9.72 -34.21
C THR A 2 5.31 -10.81 -33.74
N LEU A 3 6.25 -10.49 -32.86
CA LEU A 3 7.12 -11.50 -32.25
C LEU A 3 6.24 -12.50 -31.48
N PRO A 4 6.42 -13.82 -31.66
CA PRO A 4 5.67 -14.80 -30.90
C PRO A 4 6.00 -14.65 -29.41
N SER A 5 4.97 -14.50 -28.59
CA SER A 5 5.06 -14.57 -27.13
C SER A 5 5.68 -15.92 -26.76
N GLN A 6 6.94 -15.93 -26.34
CA GLN A 6 7.53 -17.11 -25.73
C GLN A 6 6.70 -17.43 -24.48
N ARG A 7 5.92 -18.51 -24.51
CA ARG A 7 5.23 -19.03 -23.32
C ARG A 7 6.30 -19.32 -22.27
N LEU A 8 6.27 -18.58 -21.16
CA LEU A 8 7.16 -18.82 -20.03
C LEU A 8 6.56 -19.97 -19.21
N GLY A 9 7.29 -21.09 -19.14
CA GLY A 9 6.98 -22.23 -18.26
C GLY A 9 5.90 -23.19 -18.80
N THR A 10 6.29 -24.43 -19.07
CA THR A 10 5.37 -25.53 -19.43
C THR A 10 4.75 -26.24 -18.21
N GLY A 11 5.04 -25.75 -17.00
CA GLY A 11 4.56 -26.33 -15.74
C GLY A 11 3.35 -25.61 -15.14
N PRO A 12 2.66 -26.25 -14.17
CA PRO A 12 1.56 -25.60 -13.44
C PRO A 12 2.04 -24.31 -12.78
N GLY A 13 1.32 -23.21 -13.01
CA GLY A 13 1.67 -21.87 -12.50
C GLY A 13 2.54 -21.01 -13.42
N GLY A 14 3.00 -21.52 -14.57
CA GLY A 14 3.76 -20.73 -15.55
C GLY A 14 3.01 -19.46 -16.02
N GLU A 15 1.67 -19.53 -16.10
CA GLU A 15 0.83 -18.38 -16.44
C GLU A 15 0.94 -17.20 -15.44
N LEU A 16 1.34 -17.44 -14.18
CA LEU A 16 1.54 -16.37 -13.20
C LEU A 16 2.72 -15.45 -13.55
N ALA A 17 3.67 -15.94 -14.35
CA ALA A 17 4.80 -15.16 -14.85
C ALA A 17 4.41 -14.22 -16.00
N GLU A 18 3.25 -14.42 -16.64
CA GLU A 18 2.83 -13.66 -17.81
C GLU A 18 2.10 -12.38 -17.38
N PRO A 19 2.56 -11.18 -17.78
CA PRO A 19 1.85 -9.94 -17.47
C PRO A 19 0.38 -9.94 -17.91
N GLY A 20 0.08 -10.62 -19.03
CA GLY A 20 -1.28 -10.77 -19.55
C GLY A 20 -2.21 -11.58 -18.64
N PHE A 21 -1.70 -12.48 -17.79
CA PHE A 21 -2.51 -13.18 -16.79
C PHE A 21 -3.18 -12.21 -15.82
N TRP A 22 -2.44 -11.19 -15.38
CA TRP A 22 -2.91 -10.22 -14.39
C TRP A 22 -3.97 -9.25 -14.93
N GLN A 23 -4.10 -9.17 -16.25
CA GLN A 23 -5.14 -8.40 -16.96
C GLN A 23 -6.41 -9.21 -17.24
N ARG A 24 -6.42 -10.52 -16.95
CA ARG A 24 -7.61 -11.36 -17.15
C ARG A 24 -8.73 -10.98 -16.16
N PRO A 25 -9.99 -11.26 -16.51
CA PRO A 25 -11.12 -11.10 -15.60
C PRO A 25 -10.87 -11.76 -14.23
N PRO A 26 -11.36 -11.17 -13.12
CA PRO A 26 -11.19 -11.75 -11.78
C PRO A 26 -11.59 -13.22 -11.68
N ALA A 27 -12.72 -13.60 -12.29
CA ALA A 27 -13.22 -14.99 -12.30
C ALA A 27 -12.19 -15.98 -12.89
N ASP A 28 -11.53 -15.61 -13.99
CA ASP A 28 -10.52 -16.46 -14.65
C ASP A 28 -9.27 -16.62 -13.79
N ARG A 29 -8.82 -15.52 -13.16
CA ARG A 29 -7.68 -15.55 -12.23
C ARG A 29 -7.99 -16.40 -10.99
N LEU A 30 -9.19 -16.25 -10.42
CA LEU A 30 -9.63 -17.04 -9.27
C LEU A 30 -9.78 -18.53 -9.61
N ALA A 31 -10.27 -18.87 -10.80
CA ALA A 31 -10.32 -20.24 -11.31
C ALA A 31 -8.91 -20.84 -11.48
N ALA A 32 -7.94 -20.04 -11.95
CA ALA A 32 -6.54 -20.46 -12.00
C ALA A 32 -5.99 -20.74 -10.59
N PHE A 33 -6.17 -19.83 -9.64
CA PHE A 33 -5.76 -20.07 -8.25
C PHE A 33 -6.46 -21.28 -7.63
N ALA A 34 -7.72 -21.56 -7.97
CA ALA A 34 -8.42 -22.76 -7.52
C ALA A 34 -7.76 -24.04 -8.06
N ARG A 35 -7.40 -24.08 -9.35
CA ARG A 35 -6.64 -25.20 -9.93
C ARG A 35 -5.28 -25.39 -9.24
N LEU A 36 -4.57 -24.30 -8.97
CA LEU A 36 -3.26 -24.37 -8.29
C LEU A 36 -3.40 -24.88 -6.84
N ARG A 37 -4.42 -24.43 -6.10
CA ARG A 37 -4.69 -24.95 -4.75
C ARG A 37 -4.97 -26.45 -4.72
N ALA A 38 -5.61 -26.99 -5.76
CA ALA A 38 -5.92 -28.42 -5.86
C ALA A 38 -4.67 -29.31 -6.01
N LEU A 39 -3.51 -28.75 -6.39
CA LEU A 39 -2.25 -29.48 -6.48
C LEU A 39 -1.66 -29.84 -5.11
N ASN A 40 -2.14 -29.20 -4.04
CA ASN A 40 -1.70 -29.41 -2.67
C ASN A 40 -0.19 -29.19 -2.40
N SER A 41 0.47 -28.42 -3.25
CA SER A 41 1.86 -28.03 -3.09
C SER A 41 2.12 -26.62 -3.65
N PRO A 42 3.11 -25.89 -3.13
CA PRO A 42 3.62 -24.67 -3.78
C PRO A 42 4.03 -24.93 -5.23
N VAL A 43 3.81 -23.97 -6.11
CA VAL A 43 4.19 -24.07 -7.52
C VAL A 43 5.36 -23.14 -7.84
N PHE A 44 6.34 -23.64 -8.57
CA PHE A 44 7.46 -22.83 -9.02
C PHE A 44 7.09 -22.07 -10.30
N VAL A 45 7.21 -20.75 -10.25
CA VAL A 45 6.92 -19.81 -11.34
C VAL A 45 8.25 -19.34 -11.94
N PRO A 46 8.59 -19.74 -13.17
CA PRO A 46 9.84 -19.35 -13.80
C PRO A 46 9.82 -17.88 -14.23
N GLU A 47 10.93 -17.16 -14.05
CA GLU A 47 11.10 -15.82 -14.58
C GLU A 47 11.72 -15.85 -15.98
N GLY A 48 11.20 -15.02 -16.89
CA GLY A 48 11.76 -14.87 -18.24
C GLY A 48 13.13 -14.19 -18.23
N GLY A 49 14.02 -14.58 -19.15
CA GLY A 49 15.31 -13.90 -19.36
C GLY A 49 16.56 -14.76 -19.36
N GLY A 50 16.45 -16.09 -19.51
CA GLY A 50 17.59 -16.98 -19.78
C GLY A 50 18.56 -17.22 -18.61
N ARG A 51 18.30 -16.67 -17.43
CA ARG A 51 19.14 -16.82 -16.22
C ARG A 51 18.68 -17.92 -15.25
N GLY A 52 17.64 -18.69 -15.57
CA GLY A 52 17.19 -19.82 -14.74
C GLY A 52 16.59 -19.44 -13.38
N GLY A 53 16.12 -18.19 -13.22
CA GLY A 53 15.48 -17.70 -11.99
C GLY A 53 13.96 -17.95 -11.96
N GLY A 54 13.36 -17.70 -10.81
CA GLY A 54 11.92 -17.83 -10.58
C GLY A 54 11.56 -17.61 -9.12
N HIS A 55 10.28 -17.75 -8.80
CA HIS A 55 9.76 -17.65 -7.43
C HIS A 55 8.75 -18.77 -7.15
N TRP A 56 8.53 -19.08 -5.88
CA TRP A 56 7.49 -20.01 -5.46
C TRP A 56 6.20 -19.26 -5.19
N ALA A 57 5.09 -19.70 -5.80
CA ALA A 57 3.76 -19.18 -5.52
C ALA A 57 3.08 -20.03 -4.45
N LEU A 58 2.84 -19.40 -3.29
CA LEU A 58 2.01 -19.95 -2.21
C LEU A 58 0.57 -19.51 -2.44
N VAL A 59 -0.30 -20.45 -2.81
CA VAL A 59 -1.68 -20.14 -3.22
C VAL A 59 -2.76 -20.64 -2.24
N ARG A 60 -2.36 -21.41 -1.22
CA ARG A 60 -3.24 -21.87 -0.13
C ARG A 60 -3.06 -20.98 1.09
N HIS A 61 -4.16 -20.70 1.78
CA HIS A 61 -4.16 -19.90 2.99
C HIS A 61 -3.19 -20.45 4.06
N ALA A 62 -3.16 -21.77 4.28
CA ALA A 62 -2.26 -22.39 5.25
C ALA A 62 -0.78 -22.15 4.94
N ASP A 63 -0.37 -22.30 3.66
CA ASP A 63 1.01 -22.08 3.24
C ASP A 63 1.42 -20.61 3.42
N VAL A 64 0.54 -19.67 3.05
CA VAL A 64 0.79 -18.23 3.22
C VAL A 64 0.90 -17.87 4.70
N GLN A 65 0.01 -18.42 5.53
CA GLN A 65 0.00 -18.18 6.97
C GLN A 65 1.26 -18.74 7.64
N GLU A 66 1.69 -19.95 7.26
CA GLU A 66 2.93 -20.56 7.75
C GLU A 66 4.15 -19.70 7.38
N ALA A 67 4.28 -19.34 6.10
CA ALA A 67 5.38 -18.52 5.63
C ALA A 67 5.45 -17.16 6.36
N SER A 68 4.29 -16.52 6.54
CA SER A 68 4.17 -15.23 7.25
C SER A 68 4.56 -15.30 8.73
N ARG A 69 4.49 -16.48 9.36
CA ARG A 69 4.87 -16.71 10.77
C ARG A 69 6.32 -17.13 10.94
N LEU A 70 7.05 -17.42 9.86
CA LEU A 70 8.42 -17.92 9.89
C LEU A 70 9.40 -16.94 9.22
N PRO A 71 9.56 -15.70 9.72
CA PRO A 71 10.39 -14.66 9.09
C PRO A 71 11.90 -14.99 9.09
N LYS A 72 12.35 -15.96 9.89
CA LYS A 72 13.73 -16.47 9.84
C LYS A 72 13.99 -17.38 8.63
N VAL A 73 12.92 -17.93 8.04
CA VAL A 73 12.96 -18.80 6.87
C VAL A 73 12.55 -18.01 5.63
N PHE A 74 11.46 -17.23 5.73
CA PHE A 74 10.93 -16.38 4.67
C PHE A 74 11.24 -14.92 4.99
N ALA A 75 12.43 -14.48 4.57
CA ALA A 75 12.90 -13.11 4.79
C ALA A 75 12.12 -12.10 3.93
N SER A 76 11.90 -10.91 4.48
CA SER A 76 11.33 -9.77 3.73
C SER A 76 12.39 -8.98 2.97
N ALA A 77 13.65 -9.03 3.44
CA ALA A 77 14.79 -8.49 2.74
C ALA A 77 15.22 -9.45 1.59
N PRO A 78 15.75 -8.91 0.46
CA PRO A 78 15.99 -7.50 0.17
C PRO A 78 14.77 -6.72 -0.36
N GLY A 79 13.62 -7.37 -0.52
CA GLY A 79 12.36 -6.73 -0.90
C GLY A 79 11.17 -7.68 -0.97
N VAL A 80 9.98 -7.15 -0.72
CA VAL A 80 8.70 -7.90 -0.73
C VAL A 80 7.94 -7.83 -2.06
N THR A 81 8.56 -7.27 -3.09
CA THR A 81 7.95 -7.07 -4.41
C THR A 81 8.76 -7.77 -5.50
N THR A 82 8.06 -8.26 -6.53
CA THR A 82 8.69 -8.79 -7.75
C THR A 82 8.42 -7.85 -8.93
N PRO A 83 9.47 -7.34 -9.63
CA PRO A 83 10.89 -7.50 -9.31
C PRO A 83 11.28 -6.69 -8.06
N GLU A 84 12.39 -7.08 -7.44
CA GLU A 84 12.93 -6.41 -6.26
C GLU A 84 13.20 -4.92 -6.52
N PRO A 85 13.04 -4.04 -5.50
CA PRO A 85 13.45 -2.66 -5.61
C PRO A 85 14.94 -2.52 -5.94
N ALA A 86 15.29 -1.64 -6.87
CA ALA A 86 16.68 -1.47 -7.26
C ALA A 86 17.55 -1.01 -6.07
N ARG A 87 18.72 -1.64 -5.89
CA ARG A 87 19.65 -1.37 -4.76
C ARG A 87 20.00 0.11 -4.58
N TRP A 88 20.09 0.87 -5.67
CA TRP A 88 20.39 2.31 -5.60
C TRP A 88 19.24 3.14 -5.00
N VAL A 89 17.98 2.72 -5.16
CA VAL A 89 16.82 3.37 -4.55
C VAL A 89 16.91 3.23 -3.03
N ARG A 90 17.20 2.01 -2.56
CA ARG A 90 17.42 1.72 -1.13
C ARG A 90 18.58 2.56 -0.56
N ALA A 91 19.71 2.61 -1.27
CA ALA A 91 20.88 3.36 -0.86
C ALA A 91 20.61 4.87 -0.72
N LEU A 92 19.82 5.46 -1.62
CA LEU A 92 19.52 6.90 -1.63
C LEU A 92 18.42 7.29 -0.64
N PHE A 93 17.39 6.46 -0.48
CA PHE A 93 16.15 6.84 0.23
C PHE A 93 15.94 6.13 1.55
N GLY A 94 16.81 5.17 1.90
CA GLY A 94 16.70 4.35 3.10
C GLY A 94 15.90 3.08 2.84
N ASP A 95 16.00 2.14 3.79
CA ASP A 95 15.21 0.93 3.78
C ASP A 95 13.85 1.19 4.40
N SER A 96 12.79 0.84 3.67
CA SER A 96 11.44 0.79 4.21
C SER A 96 11.35 -0.39 5.19
N MET A 97 10.65 -0.21 6.31
CA MET A 97 10.52 -1.28 7.31
C MET A 97 9.90 -2.57 6.75
N VAL A 98 9.11 -2.47 5.69
CA VAL A 98 8.49 -3.63 5.02
C VAL A 98 9.54 -4.53 4.35
N ASN A 99 10.75 -4.03 4.09
CA ASN A 99 11.85 -4.78 3.46
C ASN A 99 12.99 -5.09 4.46
N LEU A 100 12.72 -5.01 5.76
CA LEU A 100 13.68 -5.29 6.83
C LEU A 100 13.28 -6.54 7.60
N ASP A 101 14.26 -7.22 8.19
CA ASP A 101 14.07 -8.39 9.05
C ASP A 101 14.74 -8.19 10.41
N GLY A 102 14.42 -9.08 11.36
CA GLY A 102 15.16 -9.23 12.61
C GLY A 102 15.26 -7.94 13.46
N PRO A 103 16.44 -7.63 14.02
CA PRO A 103 16.64 -6.48 14.91
C PRO A 103 16.33 -5.12 14.27
N ASP A 104 16.67 -4.94 12.99
CA ASP A 104 16.47 -3.66 12.29
C ASP A 104 14.98 -3.35 12.12
N HIS A 105 14.20 -4.35 11.70
CA HIS A 105 12.74 -4.23 11.64
C HIS A 105 12.14 -4.00 13.04
N ALA A 106 12.56 -4.77 14.04
CA ALA A 106 12.03 -4.66 15.40
C ALA A 106 12.28 -3.27 16.01
N GLN A 107 13.49 -2.70 15.81
CA GLN A 107 13.83 -1.37 16.29
C GLN A 107 12.95 -0.30 15.61
N LEU A 108 12.85 -0.34 14.27
CA LEU A 108 12.09 0.65 13.52
C LEU A 108 10.58 0.56 13.81
N ARG A 109 10.04 -0.67 13.89
CA ARG A 109 8.64 -0.93 14.25
C ARG A 109 8.32 -0.46 15.67
N LYS A 110 9.22 -0.68 16.64
CA LYS A 110 9.05 -0.20 18.02
C LYS A 110 8.93 1.33 18.09
N ILE A 111 9.76 2.06 17.32
CA ILE A 111 9.70 3.53 17.25
C ILE A 111 8.34 3.97 16.68
N VAL A 112 7.95 3.38 15.54
CA VAL A 112 6.69 3.73 14.86
C VAL A 112 5.47 3.41 15.71
N GLN A 113 5.37 2.21 16.28
CA GLN A 113 4.23 1.80 17.10
C GLN A 113 4.00 2.73 18.30
N ARG A 114 5.07 3.19 18.95
CA ARG A 114 4.95 4.13 20.07
C ARG A 114 4.55 5.53 19.65
N ALA A 115 4.71 5.89 18.37
CA ALA A 115 4.23 7.17 17.85
C ALA A 115 2.71 7.16 17.67
N PHE A 116 2.08 5.99 17.50
CA PHE A 116 0.63 5.79 17.52
C PHE A 116 0.10 5.74 18.96
N THR A 117 0.20 6.86 19.67
CA THR A 117 -0.31 7.00 21.03
C THR A 117 -1.85 6.93 21.05
N PRO A 118 -2.49 6.53 22.17
CA PRO A 118 -3.95 6.56 22.29
C PRO A 118 -4.57 7.92 21.97
N ARG A 119 -3.89 9.03 22.33
CA ARG A 119 -4.33 10.39 22.00
C ARG A 119 -4.32 10.65 20.49
N LEU A 120 -3.26 10.25 19.79
CA LEU A 120 -3.18 10.40 18.33
C LEU A 120 -4.25 9.54 17.65
N LEU A 121 -4.50 8.33 18.14
CA LEU A 121 -5.54 7.44 17.61
C LEU A 121 -6.96 8.03 17.81
N ALA A 122 -7.27 8.54 18.99
CA ALA A 122 -8.55 9.19 19.26
C ALA A 122 -8.76 10.46 18.39
N ALA A 123 -7.70 11.25 18.19
CA ALA A 123 -7.76 12.40 17.28
C ALA A 123 -7.95 11.96 15.82
N ALA A 124 -7.30 10.86 15.40
CA ALA A 124 -7.46 10.31 14.06
C ALA A 124 -8.87 9.77 13.83
N GLU A 125 -9.49 9.14 14.83
CA GLU A 125 -10.89 8.67 14.76
C GLU A 125 -11.85 9.84 14.54
N GLN A 126 -11.72 10.92 15.32
CA GLN A 126 -12.51 12.13 15.15
C GLN A 126 -12.33 12.75 13.76
N ASP A 127 -11.08 12.77 13.28
CA ASP A 127 -10.75 13.27 11.95
C ASP A 127 -11.34 12.40 10.83
N ILE A 128 -11.30 11.07 10.97
CA ILE A 128 -11.94 10.14 10.03
C ILE A 128 -13.44 10.43 9.92
N HIS A 129 -14.14 10.59 11.05
CA HIS A 129 -15.56 10.93 11.05
C HIS A 129 -15.83 12.28 10.37
N ALA A 130 -15.04 13.31 10.68
CA ALA A 130 -15.21 14.64 10.11
C ALA A 130 -14.94 14.66 8.60
N VAL A 131 -13.89 13.97 8.14
CA VAL A 131 -13.55 13.85 6.72
C VAL A 131 -14.63 13.04 5.99
N ALA A 132 -15.08 11.91 6.54
CA ALA A 132 -16.13 11.10 5.95
C ALA A 132 -17.45 11.87 5.81
N ALA A 133 -17.89 12.57 6.86
CA ALA A 133 -19.10 13.40 6.82
C ALA A 133 -19.03 14.46 5.72
N ARG A 134 -17.93 15.23 5.66
CA ARG A 134 -17.75 16.25 4.62
C ARG A 134 -17.71 15.68 3.21
N ILE A 135 -17.08 14.52 3.01
CA ILE A 135 -17.07 13.85 1.70
C ILE A 135 -18.49 13.44 1.30
N VAL A 136 -19.27 12.89 2.24
CA VAL A 136 -20.66 12.52 1.99
C VAL A 136 -21.52 13.76 1.67
N ASP A 137 -21.36 14.86 2.41
CA ASP A 137 -22.05 16.12 2.14
C ASP A 137 -21.73 16.65 0.73
N ASP A 138 -20.45 16.64 0.33
CA ASP A 138 -20.01 17.04 -1.02
C ASP A 138 -20.66 16.16 -2.11
N VAL A 139 -20.80 14.85 -1.85
CA VAL A 139 -21.44 13.91 -2.80
C VAL A 139 -22.93 14.20 -2.94
N LEU A 140 -23.62 14.49 -1.83
CA LEU A 140 -25.04 14.83 -1.84
C LEU A 140 -25.32 16.14 -2.59
N GLU A 141 -24.43 17.13 -2.44
CA GLU A 141 -24.52 18.41 -3.14
C GLU A 141 -24.21 18.28 -4.64
N ARG A 142 -23.08 17.65 -4.98
CA ARG A 142 -22.53 17.69 -6.35
C ARG A 142 -23.00 16.55 -7.24
N ARG A 143 -23.49 15.46 -6.65
CA ARG A 143 -23.95 14.23 -7.35
C ARG A 143 -22.96 13.76 -8.43
N PRO A 144 -21.71 13.43 -8.03
CA PRO A 144 -20.69 13.02 -8.98
C PRO A 144 -21.05 11.70 -9.67
N ASP A 145 -20.66 11.57 -10.94
CA ASP A 145 -20.88 10.36 -11.74
C ASP A 145 -19.86 9.24 -11.45
N GLU A 146 -18.76 9.54 -10.73
CA GLU A 146 -17.64 8.62 -10.49
C GLU A 146 -17.27 8.60 -9.00
N PHE A 147 -17.38 7.43 -8.37
CA PHE A 147 -17.25 7.25 -6.92
C PHE A 147 -15.81 7.28 -6.40
N VAL A 148 -14.85 6.71 -7.15
CA VAL A 148 -13.47 6.54 -6.70
C VAL A 148 -12.79 7.89 -6.48
N SER A 149 -12.91 8.82 -7.43
CA SER A 149 -12.34 10.17 -7.32
C SER A 149 -13.10 11.04 -6.32
N ALA A 150 -14.42 10.85 -6.22
CA ALA A 150 -15.28 11.64 -5.34
C ALA A 150 -15.23 11.22 -3.87
N VAL A 151 -14.94 9.94 -3.57
CA VAL A 151 -15.02 9.37 -2.21
C VAL A 151 -13.76 8.58 -1.85
N SER A 152 -13.58 7.39 -2.45
CA SER A 152 -12.58 6.41 -1.99
C SER A 152 -11.15 6.92 -2.06
N SER A 153 -10.84 7.80 -3.00
CA SER A 153 -9.49 8.37 -3.15
C SER A 153 -9.20 9.50 -2.17
N ARG A 154 -10.25 10.18 -1.68
CA ARG A 154 -10.14 11.37 -0.82
C ARG A 154 -9.93 10.97 0.63
N LEU A 155 -10.82 10.12 1.17
CA LEU A 155 -10.86 9.78 2.59
C LEU A 155 -9.48 9.37 3.16
N PRO A 156 -8.81 8.32 2.63
CA PRO A 156 -7.56 7.87 3.23
C PRO A 156 -6.41 8.86 3.03
N LEU A 157 -6.39 9.60 1.92
CA LEU A 157 -5.36 10.61 1.66
C LEU A 157 -5.47 11.77 2.65
N GLU A 158 -6.68 12.30 2.85
CA GLU A 158 -6.94 13.42 3.74
C GLU A 158 -6.64 13.05 5.20
N VAL A 159 -7.09 11.87 5.66
CA VAL A 159 -6.82 11.35 7.00
C VAL A 159 -5.32 11.17 7.25
N ILE A 160 -4.57 10.57 6.31
CA ILE A 160 -3.12 10.41 6.47
C ILE A 160 -2.42 11.77 6.49
N CYS A 161 -2.83 12.71 5.64
CA CYS A 161 -2.27 14.07 5.64
C CYS A 161 -2.54 14.80 6.95
N ASN A 162 -3.74 14.70 7.51
CA ASN A 162 -4.12 15.27 8.80
C ASN A 162 -3.30 14.65 9.94
N MET A 163 -3.30 13.31 10.04
CA MET A 163 -2.56 12.57 11.07
C MET A 163 -1.05 12.87 11.02
N MET A 164 -0.46 12.99 9.83
CA MET A 164 0.95 13.34 9.65
C MET A 164 1.24 14.83 9.88
N GLY A 165 0.24 15.69 10.04
CA GLY A 165 0.41 17.13 10.18
C GLY A 165 0.93 17.80 8.90
N ILE A 166 0.55 17.26 7.72
CA ILE A 166 0.95 17.79 6.42
C ILE A 166 0.19 19.11 6.14
N PRO A 167 0.92 20.22 5.94
CA PRO A 167 0.32 21.49 5.57
C PRO A 167 -0.46 21.43 4.24
N GLU A 168 -1.59 22.13 4.19
CA GLU A 168 -2.50 22.16 3.03
C GLU A 168 -1.80 22.39 1.68
N ARG A 169 -0.83 23.32 1.65
CA ARG A 169 -0.03 23.64 0.45
C ARG A 169 0.69 22.46 -0.21
N TYR A 170 0.86 21.33 0.50
CA TYR A 170 1.51 20.13 -0.04
C TYR A 170 0.52 19.05 -0.47
N ARG A 171 -0.75 19.13 -0.08
CA ARG A 171 -1.71 18.03 -0.26
C ARG A 171 -2.00 17.71 -1.72
N ALA A 172 -2.19 18.74 -2.56
CA ALA A 172 -2.38 18.54 -4.00
C ALA A 172 -1.17 17.86 -4.66
N GLU A 173 0.07 18.29 -4.33
CA GLU A 173 1.29 17.66 -4.83
C GLU A 173 1.43 16.19 -4.37
N ILE A 174 0.94 15.86 -3.18
CA ILE A 174 0.93 14.49 -2.65
C ILE A 174 -0.15 13.66 -3.34
N ALA A 175 -1.36 14.19 -3.53
CA ALA A 175 -2.46 13.53 -4.22
C ALA A 175 -2.06 13.06 -5.62
N ASP A 176 -1.54 13.98 -6.43
CA ASP A 176 -1.07 13.70 -7.79
C ASP A 176 -0.01 12.58 -7.82
N ARG A 177 0.86 12.55 -6.81
CA ARG A 177 1.92 11.54 -6.70
C ARG A 177 1.41 10.18 -6.33
N VAL A 178 0.49 10.10 -5.37
CA VAL A 178 -0.09 8.82 -4.98
C VAL A 178 -0.80 8.21 -6.18
N ASN A 179 -1.60 9.00 -6.91
CA ASN A 179 -2.27 8.54 -8.13
C ASN A 179 -1.28 8.06 -9.20
N HIS A 180 -0.22 8.82 -9.47
CA HIS A 180 0.82 8.38 -10.41
C HIS A 180 1.63 7.17 -9.92
N ALA A 181 1.82 7.00 -8.61
CA ALA A 181 2.48 5.82 -8.07
C ALA A 181 1.61 4.57 -8.29
N SER A 182 0.30 4.69 -8.07
CA SER A 182 -0.69 3.62 -8.26
C SER A 182 -0.83 3.19 -9.72
N GLU A 183 -0.82 4.13 -10.68
CA GLU A 183 -0.81 3.82 -12.14
C GLU A 183 0.37 2.94 -12.58
N ASN A 184 1.45 2.92 -11.79
CA ASN A 184 2.71 2.23 -12.12
C ASN A 184 2.92 0.90 -11.37
N ILE A 185 1.97 0.49 -10.52
CA ILE A 185 1.97 -0.79 -9.81
C ILE A 185 1.02 -1.73 -10.56
N GLY A 186 1.57 -2.73 -11.26
CA GLY A 186 0.78 -3.81 -11.88
C GLY A 186 0.43 -3.67 -13.37
N VAL A 187 0.78 -2.58 -14.05
CA VAL A 187 0.54 -2.41 -15.51
C VAL A 187 1.83 -2.55 -16.32
N GLU A 188 1.72 -3.22 -17.47
CA GLU A 188 2.81 -3.49 -18.40
C GLU A 188 3.53 -2.19 -18.82
N ARG A 189 4.81 -2.05 -18.45
CA ARG A 189 5.61 -0.89 -18.85
C ARG A 189 5.99 -0.99 -20.32
N GLY A 190 5.39 -0.15 -21.16
CA GLY A 190 5.91 0.10 -22.50
C GLY A 190 7.37 0.58 -22.49
N LEU A 191 8.14 0.25 -23.53
CA LEU A 191 9.58 0.51 -23.64
C LEU A 191 9.95 1.99 -23.40
N ALA A 192 9.09 2.91 -23.83
CA ALA A 192 9.25 4.36 -23.62
C ALA A 192 9.09 4.80 -22.15
N SER A 193 8.29 4.09 -21.34
CA SER A 193 8.12 4.34 -19.91
C SER A 193 9.35 3.87 -19.12
N ARG A 194 9.97 2.74 -19.52
CA ARG A 194 11.23 2.25 -18.93
C ARG A 194 12.40 3.22 -19.15
N LEU A 195 12.47 3.88 -20.30
CA LEU A 195 13.55 4.80 -20.67
C LEU A 195 13.40 6.23 -20.09
N ARG A 196 12.16 6.68 -19.77
CA ARG A 196 11.89 8.03 -19.22
C ARG A 196 11.87 8.10 -17.68
N MET A 197 11.94 6.96 -17.00
CA MET A 197 11.70 6.82 -15.55
C MET A 197 12.84 7.19 -14.58
N PRO A 198 14.14 6.98 -14.85
CA PRO A 198 15.14 7.18 -13.79
C PRO A 198 15.20 8.63 -13.29
N GLY A 199 14.97 9.62 -14.16
CA GLY A 199 15.03 11.04 -13.77
C GLY A 199 13.78 11.60 -13.08
N ARG A 200 12.58 11.25 -13.54
CA ARG A 200 11.32 11.83 -13.02
C ARG A 200 10.93 11.24 -11.67
N GLY A 201 10.96 9.91 -11.53
CA GLY A 201 10.67 9.23 -10.26
C GLY A 201 11.65 9.61 -9.16
N LEU A 202 12.95 9.70 -9.49
CA LEU A 202 13.99 10.13 -8.56
C LEU A 202 13.79 11.57 -8.07
N ARG A 203 13.45 12.50 -8.98
CA ARG A 203 13.18 13.90 -8.62
C ARG A 203 11.96 14.02 -7.72
N ALA A 204 10.89 13.28 -8.00
CA ALA A 204 9.68 13.26 -7.18
C ALA A 204 9.98 12.72 -5.77
N LEU A 205 10.68 11.59 -5.68
CA LEU A 205 11.06 10.99 -4.41
C LEU A 205 11.99 11.90 -3.60
N ALA A 206 12.99 12.52 -4.24
CA ALA A 206 13.87 13.50 -3.60
C ALA A 206 13.13 14.76 -3.15
N ARG A 207 12.07 15.19 -3.86
CA ARG A 207 11.24 16.33 -3.44
C ARG A 207 10.38 15.98 -2.23
N MET A 208 9.77 14.79 -2.21
CA MET A 208 9.00 14.30 -1.07
C MET A 208 9.86 14.14 0.18
N GLN A 209 11.05 13.57 0.03
CA GLN A 209 12.04 13.44 1.11
C GLN A 209 12.48 14.81 1.67
N ARG A 210 12.73 15.79 0.79
CA ARG A 210 13.06 17.16 1.23
C ARG A 210 11.92 17.83 1.98
N MET A 211 10.68 17.67 1.50
CA MET A 211 9.48 18.20 2.14
C MET A 211 9.31 17.63 3.54
N VAL A 212 9.29 16.30 3.66
CA VAL A 212 9.11 15.61 4.95
C VAL A 212 10.27 15.92 5.91
N ALA A 213 11.51 15.98 5.41
CA ALA A 213 12.66 16.39 6.23
C ALA A 213 12.55 17.85 6.70
N GLY A 214 11.94 18.73 5.89
CA GLY A 214 11.64 20.11 6.27
C GLY A 214 10.64 20.17 7.42
N ILE A 215 9.51 19.47 7.27
CA ILE A 215 8.46 19.39 8.31
C ILE A 215 9.04 18.76 9.59
N GLY A 216 9.81 17.68 9.48
CA GLY A 216 10.46 17.06 10.62
C GLY A 216 11.44 17.99 11.35
N ARG A 217 12.20 18.83 10.64
CA ARG A 217 13.06 19.85 11.27
C ARG A 217 12.26 20.92 11.99
N GLU A 218 11.14 21.34 11.41
CA GLU A 218 10.22 22.29 12.04
C GLU A 218 9.63 21.70 13.31
N ARG A 219 9.11 20.47 13.27
CA ARG A 219 8.52 19.79 14.44
C ARG A 219 9.50 19.50 15.56
N ARG A 220 10.78 19.26 15.25
CA ARG A 220 11.83 19.18 16.29
C ARG A 220 12.02 20.50 17.06
N ARG A 221 11.74 21.65 16.44
CA ARG A 221 11.88 22.97 17.06
C ARG A 221 10.57 23.45 17.69
N ASN A 222 9.46 23.11 17.04
CA ASN A 222 8.11 23.48 17.45
C ASN A 222 7.19 22.25 17.31
N PRO A 223 7.18 21.36 18.32
CA PRO A 223 6.36 20.15 18.30
C PRO A 223 4.87 20.48 18.22
N SER A 224 4.12 19.62 17.51
CA SER A 224 2.67 19.68 17.41
C SER A 224 2.08 18.32 17.79
N ASP A 225 0.76 18.23 17.90
CA ASP A 225 0.05 16.97 18.14
C ASP A 225 -0.14 16.15 16.85
N ASP A 226 0.95 15.86 16.14
CA ASP A 226 0.93 15.07 14.90
C ASP A 226 1.94 13.92 14.89
N LEU A 227 1.74 12.96 13.97
CA LEU A 227 2.58 11.77 13.87
C LEU A 227 4.04 12.11 13.52
N ILE A 228 4.29 13.15 12.72
CA ILE A 228 5.67 13.58 12.44
C ILE A 228 6.35 14.03 13.73
N SER A 229 5.70 14.84 14.56
CA SER A 229 6.21 15.29 15.86
C SER A 229 6.53 14.10 16.76
N ALA A 230 5.61 13.15 16.87
CA ALA A 230 5.80 11.92 17.64
C ALA A 230 7.00 11.09 17.14
N LEU A 231 7.26 11.05 15.84
CA LEU A 231 8.37 10.30 15.24
C LEU A 231 9.74 11.00 15.36
N VAL A 232 9.79 12.34 15.40
CA VAL A 232 11.04 13.11 15.35
C VAL A 232 11.50 13.70 16.69
N CYS A 233 10.60 13.86 17.66
CA CYS A 233 10.89 14.49 18.96
C CYS A 233 11.32 13.51 20.07
N ALA A 234 11.41 12.21 19.74
CA ALA A 234 11.80 11.10 20.62
C ALA A 234 10.75 10.68 21.67
N ASN A 235 10.71 9.35 21.87
CA ASN A 235 10.05 8.66 22.97
C ASN A 235 11.11 8.10 23.94
N VAL A 236 10.72 7.92 25.22
CA VAL A 236 11.37 7.40 26.46
C VAL A 236 12.74 6.66 26.41
N ASP A 237 13.16 6.07 25.30
CA ASP A 237 14.47 5.37 25.13
C ASP A 237 15.51 6.22 24.34
N GLY A 238 15.23 7.50 24.06
CA GLY A 238 16.13 8.40 23.32
C GLY A 238 16.24 8.12 21.81
N GLN A 239 15.36 7.27 21.27
CA GLN A 239 15.36 6.89 19.85
C GLN A 239 14.32 7.71 19.07
N ALA A 240 14.73 8.28 17.94
CA ALA A 240 13.89 9.04 17.02
C ALA A 240 14.27 8.74 15.56
N LEU A 241 13.36 8.98 14.62
CA LEU A 241 13.69 8.78 13.20
C LEU A 241 14.66 9.85 12.70
N GLY A 242 15.72 9.42 12.02
CA GLY A 242 16.54 10.27 11.18
C GLY A 242 15.75 10.75 9.95
N ALA A 243 16.21 11.80 9.28
CA ALA A 243 15.50 12.39 8.13
C ALA A 243 15.22 11.38 7.00
N ARG A 244 16.17 10.48 6.71
CA ARG A 244 16.01 9.43 5.71
C ARG A 244 14.97 8.39 6.13
N GLN A 245 15.00 7.93 7.37
CA GLN A 245 14.05 6.95 7.90
C GLN A 245 12.64 7.55 7.94
N LEU A 246 12.50 8.81 8.33
CA LEU A 246 11.23 9.53 8.31
C LEU A 246 10.65 9.61 6.90
N GLY A 247 11.46 9.95 5.89
CA GLY A 247 10.98 10.00 4.51
C GLY A 247 10.67 8.62 3.93
N ALA A 248 11.45 7.59 4.27
CA ALA A 248 11.14 6.20 3.90
C ALA A 248 9.82 5.73 4.54
N PHE A 249 9.62 6.02 5.83
CA PHE A 249 8.39 5.72 6.54
C PHE A 249 7.18 6.47 5.99
N PHE A 250 7.31 7.78 5.70
CA PHE A 250 6.25 8.55 5.05
C PHE A 250 5.88 7.94 3.70
N SER A 251 6.86 7.57 2.88
CA SER A 251 6.62 6.93 1.58
C SER A 251 5.86 5.61 1.73
N LEU A 252 6.24 4.80 2.72
CA LEU A 252 5.55 3.55 3.04
C LEU A 252 4.09 3.82 3.46
N LEU A 253 3.87 4.75 4.40
CA LEU A 253 2.54 5.06 4.92
C LEU A 253 1.61 5.57 3.83
N MET A 254 2.10 6.43 2.93
CA MET A 254 1.32 6.96 1.82
C MET A 254 0.87 5.86 0.85
N VAL A 255 1.76 4.93 0.48
CA VAL A 255 1.40 3.84 -0.45
C VAL A 255 0.53 2.80 0.24
N ALA A 256 0.94 2.36 1.43
CA ALA A 256 0.28 1.28 2.16
C ALA A 256 -1.07 1.68 2.75
N GLY A 257 -1.28 2.96 3.08
CA GLY A 257 -2.51 3.44 3.72
C GLY A 257 -3.52 4.05 2.74
N VAL A 258 -3.08 4.61 1.60
CA VAL A 258 -4.02 5.22 0.65
C VAL A 258 -4.63 4.19 -0.28
N GLU A 259 -3.81 3.40 -0.97
CA GLU A 259 -4.29 2.54 -2.06
C GLU A 259 -5.15 1.38 -1.54
N THR A 260 -4.72 0.74 -0.46
CA THR A 260 -5.43 -0.40 0.16
C THR A 260 -6.82 0.03 0.64
N THR A 261 -6.90 1.11 1.41
CA THR A 261 -8.17 1.64 1.94
C THR A 261 -9.08 2.16 0.83
N ARG A 262 -8.52 2.83 -0.20
CA ARG A 262 -9.27 3.25 -1.40
C ARG A 262 -9.94 2.04 -2.07
N ASN A 263 -9.18 0.97 -2.26
CA ASN A 263 -9.69 -0.23 -2.91
C ASN A 263 -10.71 -0.95 -2.02
N ALA A 264 -10.48 -1.04 -0.71
CA ALA A 264 -11.45 -1.59 0.24
C ALA A 264 -12.78 -0.83 0.23
N ILE A 265 -12.77 0.51 0.29
CA ILE A 265 -13.99 1.33 0.23
C ILE A 265 -14.72 1.12 -1.11
N THR A 266 -13.97 1.10 -2.22
CA THR A 266 -14.54 0.93 -3.55
C THR A 266 -15.16 -0.46 -3.72
N HIS A 267 -14.43 -1.51 -3.34
CA HIS A 267 -14.93 -2.89 -3.40
C HIS A 267 -16.09 -3.11 -2.44
N GLY A 268 -16.04 -2.53 -1.24
CA GLY A 268 -17.14 -2.56 -0.28
C GLY A 268 -18.44 -2.00 -0.87
N LEU A 269 -18.39 -0.85 -1.53
CA LEU A 269 -19.57 -0.30 -2.21
C LEU A 269 -20.07 -1.21 -3.34
N THR A 270 -19.17 -1.74 -4.16
CA THR A 270 -19.52 -2.69 -5.23
C THR A 270 -20.20 -3.92 -4.65
N LEU A 271 -19.63 -4.54 -3.61
CA LEU A 271 -20.20 -5.73 -2.95
C LEU A 271 -21.57 -5.43 -2.35
N LEU A 272 -21.74 -4.32 -1.65
CA LEU A 272 -23.04 -3.92 -1.08
C LEU A 272 -24.08 -3.60 -2.16
N THR A 273 -23.65 -3.28 -3.39
CA THR A 273 -24.53 -3.09 -4.55
C THR A 273 -24.91 -4.43 -5.18
N ASP A 274 -23.95 -5.32 -5.34
CA ASP A 274 -24.13 -6.65 -5.92
C ASP A 274 -24.92 -7.60 -4.99
N PHE A 275 -24.83 -7.38 -3.68
CA PHE A 275 -25.50 -8.17 -2.64
C PHE A 275 -26.46 -7.31 -1.80
N PRO A 276 -27.60 -6.84 -2.37
CA PRO A 276 -28.50 -5.91 -1.69
C PRO A 276 -29.07 -6.44 -0.36
N ALA A 277 -29.26 -7.75 -0.23
CA ALA A 277 -29.71 -8.35 1.03
C ALA A 277 -28.69 -8.17 2.17
N GLN A 278 -27.38 -8.16 1.88
CA GLN A 278 -26.33 -7.91 2.88
C GLN A 278 -26.27 -6.43 3.25
N ARG A 279 -26.46 -5.54 2.28
CA ARG A 279 -26.61 -4.10 2.53
C ARG A 279 -27.82 -3.82 3.41
N ASP A 280 -28.97 -4.41 3.10
CA ASP A 280 -30.19 -4.20 3.87
C ASP A 280 -30.06 -4.77 5.29
N LEU A 281 -29.33 -5.88 5.47
CA LEU A 281 -28.96 -6.41 6.78
C LEU A 281 -28.07 -5.42 7.57
N LEU A 282 -27.01 -4.91 6.95
CA LEU A 282 -26.13 -3.91 7.56
C LEU A 282 -26.90 -2.65 7.97
N LEU A 283 -27.82 -2.17 7.12
CA LEU A 283 -28.64 -0.99 7.40
C LEU A 283 -29.72 -1.22 8.47
N SER A 284 -30.12 -2.48 8.69
CA SER A 284 -31.14 -2.82 9.70
C SER A 284 -30.63 -2.63 11.14
N ASP A 285 -29.33 -2.82 11.36
CA ASP A 285 -28.66 -2.66 12.65
C ASP A 285 -27.15 -2.47 12.44
N PHE A 286 -26.74 -1.22 12.13
CA PHE A 286 -25.37 -0.90 11.75
C PHE A 286 -24.36 -1.29 12.84
N GLU A 287 -24.61 -0.92 14.10
CA GLU A 287 -23.71 -1.19 15.22
C GLU A 287 -23.46 -2.69 15.43
N LYS A 288 -24.47 -3.52 15.16
CA LYS A 288 -24.35 -4.97 15.30
C LYS A 288 -23.58 -5.63 14.16
N TYR A 289 -23.72 -5.11 12.94
CA TYR A 289 -23.23 -5.78 11.72
C TYR A 289 -21.99 -5.12 11.09
N ALA A 290 -21.61 -3.92 11.52
CA ALA A 290 -20.50 -3.15 10.93
C ALA A 290 -19.17 -3.92 10.99
N ASP A 291 -18.78 -4.45 12.15
CA ASP A 291 -17.49 -5.14 12.30
C ASP A 291 -17.38 -6.36 11.37
N GLY A 292 -18.43 -7.19 11.31
CA GLY A 292 -18.46 -8.34 10.43
C GLY A 292 -18.50 -7.97 8.95
N ALA A 293 -19.13 -6.84 8.60
CA ALA A 293 -19.10 -6.33 7.24
C ALA A 293 -17.70 -5.83 6.86
N VAL A 294 -17.03 -5.10 7.75
CA VAL A 294 -15.66 -4.59 7.52
C VAL A 294 -14.64 -5.72 7.36
N ASP A 295 -14.75 -6.80 8.15
CA ASP A 295 -13.84 -7.95 8.05
C ASP A 295 -14.00 -8.75 6.74
N GLU A 296 -15.19 -8.73 6.13
CA GLU A 296 -15.51 -9.49 4.90
C GLU A 296 -15.23 -8.69 3.61
N THR A 297 -15.34 -7.35 3.65
CA THR A 297 -15.18 -6.46 2.47
C THR A 297 -13.73 -6.12 2.16
#